data_AF-A0A7J8FST4-F1
#
_entry.id   AF-A0A7J8FST4-F1
#
_cell.length_a   1.000
_cell.length_b   1.000
_cell.length_c   1.000
_cell.angle_alpha   90.00
_cell.angle_beta   90.00
_cell.angle_gamma   90.00
#
_symmetry.space_group_name_H-M   'P 1'
#
loop_
_entity.id
_entity.type
_entity.pdbx_description
1 polymer ?
#
loop_
_entity_poly.entity_id
_entity_poly.type
_entity_poly.pdbx_seq_one_letter_code
_entity_poly.pdbx_strand_id
1 'polypeptide(L)' 'MKVTVCFGRTGIVVPCKEGQLRVRELTQQALQRYLKAREKDPGYWVKIHHLEYTDGGILDPDDILADVVEDKDKALVT' A
#
# COMPACT_ATOMS: atom_id res chain seq x y z
N MET A 1 1.10 14.31 -0.18
CA MET A 1 0.43 13.08 0.28
C MET A 1 1.45 11.99 0.63
N LYS A 2 1.30 11.36 1.79
CA LYS A 2 1.93 10.08 2.14
C LYS A 2 0.90 9.14 2.77
N VAL A 3 1.02 7.85 2.47
CA VAL A 3 0.12 6.80 2.97
C VAL A 3 0.96 5.72 3.64
N THR A 4 0.46 5.15 4.73
CA THR A 4 1.09 3.99 5.38
C THR A 4 0.37 2.73 4.98
N VAL A 5 1.07 1.79 4.35
CA VAL A 5 0.54 0.48 3.97
C VAL A 5 1.11 -0.58 4.91
N CYS A 6 0.25 -1.33 5.58
CA CYS A 6 0.62 -2.31 6.58
C CYS A 6 0.62 -3.73 6.00
N PHE A 7 1.75 -4.41 6.09
CA PHE A 7 1.91 -5.83 5.81
C PHE A 7 1.95 -6.59 7.14
N GLY A 8 0.79 -7.07 7.61
CA GLY A 8 0.65 -7.59 8.97
C GLY A 8 1.03 -6.54 10.01
N ARG A 9 2.11 -6.76 10.76
CA ARG A 9 2.59 -5.82 11.79
C ARG A 9 3.57 -4.76 11.27
N THR A 10 3.99 -4.84 10.00
CA THR A 10 4.99 -3.95 9.43
C THR A 10 4.31 -2.83 8.63
N GLY A 11 4.41 -1.59 9.11
CA GLY A 11 3.95 -0.40 8.37
C GLY A 11 5.02 0.13 7.42
N ILE A 12 4.65 0.33 6.15
CA ILE A 12 5.51 0.89 5.11
C ILE A 12 4.95 2.25 4.69
N VAL A 13 5.73 3.31 4.87
CA VAL A 13 5.34 4.65 4.42
C VAL A 13 5.67 4.80 2.94
N VAL A 14 4.66 5.13 2.14
CA VAL A 14 4.78 5.39 0.71
C VAL A 14 4.54 6.88 0.44
N PRO A 15 5.53 7.61 -0.10
CA PRO A 15 5.32 8.98 -0.56
C PRO A 15 4.54 8.97 -1.89
N CYS A 16 3.39 9.64 -1.90
CA CYS A 16 2.42 9.59 -3.00
C CYS A 16 2.37 10.89 -3.83
N LYS A 17 3.24 11.85 -3.53
CA LYS A 17 3.24 13.19 -4.15
C LYS A 17 1.84 13.84 -4.07
N GLU A 18 1.17 14.02 -5.21
CA GLU A 18 -0.17 14.61 -5.35
C GLU A 18 -1.32 13.58 -5.27
N GLY A 19 -1.02 12.29 -5.08
CA GLY A 19 -2.05 11.24 -4.93
C GLY A 19 -2.73 10.81 -6.24
N GLN A 20 -2.26 11.27 -7.39
CA GLN A 20 -2.81 10.89 -8.71
C GLN A 20 -2.51 9.44 -9.14
N LEU A 21 -1.74 8.69 -8.35
CA LEU A 21 -1.47 7.29 -8.63
C LEU A 21 -2.69 6.43 -8.28
N ARG A 22 -2.84 5.30 -8.98
CA ARG A 22 -3.89 4.32 -8.67
C ARG A 22 -3.55 3.51 -7.41
N VAL A 23 -4.57 2.96 -6.76
CA VAL A 23 -4.41 2.04 -5.62
C VAL A 23 -3.46 0.86 -5.94
N ARG A 24 -3.50 0.31 -7.16
CA ARG A 24 -2.56 -0.74 -7.60
C ARG A 24 -1.09 -0.27 -7.61
N GLU A 25 -0.83 0.97 -8.00
CA GLU A 25 0.51 1.55 -8.03
C GLU A 25 1.03 1.79 -6.61
N LEU A 26 0.15 2.24 -5.70
CA LEU A 26 0.47 2.35 -4.27
C LEU A 26 0.90 0.99 -3.72
N THR A 27 0.11 -0.04 -4.01
CA THR A 27 0.31 -1.41 -3.54
C THR A 27 1.65 -1.97 -4.03
N GLN A 28 1.98 -1.80 -5.30
CA GLN A 28 3.27 -2.21 -5.86
C GLN A 28 4.45 -1.47 -5.21
N GLN A 29 4.33 -0.15 -5.03
CA GLN A 29 5.34 0.67 -4.38
C GLN A 29 5.55 0.32 -2.90
N ALA A 30 4.48 -0.05 -2.20
CA ALA A 30 4.52 -0.54 -0.83
C ALA A 30 5.22 -1.90 -0.78
N LEU A 31 4.88 -2.82 -1.68
CA LEU A 31 5.46 -4.15 -1.76
C LEU A 31 6.97 -4.10 -2.03
N GLN A 32 7.41 -3.30 -3.00
CA GLN A 32 8.84 -3.14 -3.29
C GLN A 32 9.63 -2.63 -2.07
N ARG A 33 9.07 -1.69 -1.33
CA ARG A 33 9.68 -1.16 -0.10
C ARG A 33 9.67 -2.18 1.03
N TYR A 34 8.58 -2.94 1.18
CA TYR A 34 8.47 -4.03 2.14
C TYR A 34 9.55 -5.10 1.92
N LEU A 35 9.71 -5.55 0.68
CA LEU A 35 10.72 -6.55 0.32
C LEU A 35 12.15 -6.06 0.59
N LYS A 36 12.45 -4.81 0.21
CA LYS A 36 13.74 -4.17 0.50
C LYS A 36 13.99 -4.05 2.01
N ALA A 37 12.99 -3.62 2.79
CA ALA A 37 13.12 -3.43 4.23
C ALA A 37 13.25 -4.74 5.01
N ARG A 38 12.76 -5.87 4.46
CA ARG A 38 12.88 -7.19 5.08
C ARG A 38 14.07 -8.01 4.58
N GLU A 39 14.94 -7.42 3.76
CA GLU A 39 16.11 -8.08 3.15
C GLU A 39 15.75 -9.44 2.53
N LYS A 40 14.58 -9.50 1.87
CA LYS A 40 14.08 -10.75 1.28
C LYS A 40 14.74 -11.01 -0.06
N ASP A 41 15.03 -12.28 -0.32
CA ASP A 41 15.56 -12.73 -1.62
C ASP A 41 14.65 -12.32 -2.78
N PRO A 42 15.22 -12.06 -3.98
CA PRO A 42 14.46 -11.71 -5.18
C PRO A 42 13.41 -12.76 -5.59
N GLY A 43 13.56 -14.01 -5.12
CA GLY A 43 12.59 -15.10 -5.32
C GLY A 43 11.44 -15.15 -4.31
N TYR A 44 11.44 -14.26 -3.30
CA TYR A 44 10.39 -14.20 -2.29
C TYR A 44 9.14 -13.49 -2.86
N TRP A 45 8.10 -14.27 -3.10
CA TRP A 45 6.81 -13.77 -3.54
C TRP A 45 5.86 -13.49 -2.37
N VAL A 46 5.07 -12.42 -2.51
CA VAL A 46 3.97 -12.08 -1.62
C VAL A 46 2.71 -12.03 -2.49
N LYS A 47 1.70 -12.80 -2.12
CA LYS A 47 0.38 -12.70 -2.76
C LYS A 47 -0.42 -11.64 -2.00
N ILE A 48 -0.87 -10.63 -2.74
CA ILE A 48 -1.77 -9.59 -2.23
C ILE A 48 -3.16 -9.92 -2.75
N HIS A 49 -4.15 -10.07 -1.86
CA HIS A 49 -5.52 -10.30 -2.27
C HIS A 49 -6.19 -8.96 -2.59
N HIS A 50 -6.20 -8.05 -1.62
CA HIS A 50 -6.79 -6.74 -1.72
C HIS A 50 -6.14 -5.77 -0.74
N LEU A 51 -6.38 -4.48 -0.96
CA LEU A 51 -5.98 -3.42 -0.03
C LEU A 51 -7.22 -2.97 0.73
N GLU A 52 -7.11 -2.84 2.04
CA GLU A 52 -8.22 -2.46 2.93
C GLU A 52 -7.88 -1.19 3.70
N TYR A 53 -8.88 -0.39 4.04
CA TYR A 53 -8.75 0.57 5.14
C TYR A 53 -8.62 -0.18 6.47
N THR A 54 -8.14 0.51 7.51
CA THR A 54 -8.04 -0.09 8.86
C THR A 54 -9.37 -0.47 9.49
N ASP A 55 -10.48 0.08 8.99
CA ASP A 55 -11.85 -0.23 9.42
C ASP A 55 -12.53 -1.33 8.58
N GLY A 56 -11.83 -1.88 7.57
CA GLY A 56 -12.28 -3.02 6.78
C GLY A 56 -12.94 -2.69 5.44
N GLY A 57 -12.96 -1.43 4.99
CA GLY A 57 -13.38 -1.11 3.63
C GLY A 57 -12.35 -1.55 2.58
N ILE A 58 -12.76 -2.19 1.49
CA ILE A 58 -11.84 -2.59 0.41
C ILE A 58 -11.63 -1.42 -0.55
N LEU A 59 -10.38 -1.20 -0.99
CA LEU A 59 -9.99 -0.23 -1.99
C LEU A 59 -9.90 -0.88 -3.37
N ASP A 60 -10.60 -0.33 -4.37
CA ASP A 60 -10.52 -0.83 -5.74
C ASP A 60 -9.14 -0.51 -6.35
N PRO A 61 -8.45 -1.48 -6.98
CA PRO A 61 -7.12 -1.27 -7.57
C PRO A 61 -7.05 -0.18 -8.66
N ASP A 62 -8.16 0.13 -9.32
CA ASP A 62 -8.25 1.11 -10.40
C ASP A 62 -8.66 2.52 -9.94
N ASP A 63 -9.09 2.68 -8.69
CA ASP A 63 -9.39 3.98 -8.09
C ASP A 63 -8.13 4.86 -7.97
N ILE A 64 -8.35 6.17 -8.09
CA ILE A 64 -7.31 7.18 -7.88
C ILE A 64 -7.13 7.38 -6.38
N LEU A 65 -5.90 7.25 -5.90
CA LEU A 65 -5.59 7.28 -4.47
C LEU A 65 -6.10 8.54 -3.77
N ALA A 66 -6.00 9.71 -4.42
CA ALA A 66 -6.48 10.98 -3.85
C ALA A 66 -8.00 11.05 -3.65
N ASP A 67 -8.77 10.24 -4.35
CA ASP A 67 -10.24 10.22 -4.22
C ASP A 67 -10.71 9.32 -3.07
N VAL A 68 -9.83 8.43 -2.61
CA VAL A 68 -10.16 7.39 -1.62
C VAL A 68 -9.34 7.50 -0.33
N VAL A 69 -8.16 8.14 -0.35
CA VAL A 69 -7.24 8.16 0.80
C VAL A 69 -6.72 9.57 1.07
N GLU A 70 -6.72 9.98 2.34
CA GLU A 70 -6.22 11.29 2.78
C GLU A 70 -4.74 11.25 3.23
N ASP A 71 -4.12 12.43 3.41
CA ASP A 71 -2.72 12.50 3.89
C ASP A 71 -2.60 11.94 5.31
N LYS A 72 -1.72 10.94 5.50
CA LYS A 72 -1.44 10.18 6.74
C LYS A 72 -2.38 9.02 7.06
N ASP A 73 -3.26 8.65 6.14
CA ASP A 73 -4.08 7.46 6.29
C ASP A 73 -3.26 6.16 6.35
N LYS A 74 -3.91 5.14 6.89
CA LYS A 74 -3.38 3.79 7.04
C LYS A 74 -4.26 2.80 6.28
N ALA A 75 -3.62 2.00 5.44
CA ALA A 75 -4.24 0.88 4.74
C ALA A 75 -3.56 -0.43 5.15
N LEU A 76 -4.30 -1.53 5.12
CA LEU A 76 -3.87 -2.89 5.43
C LEU A 76 -3.81 -3.72 4.14
N VAL A 77 -2.80 -4.59 4.05
CA VAL A 77 -2.65 -5.58 2.97
C VAL A 77 -2.99 -6.96 3.53
N THR A 78 -3.87 -7.66 2.84
CA THR A 78 -4.46 -8.95 3.25
C THR A 78 -4.15 -10.09 2.28
#